data_AF-A0A7G8VXR9-F1
#
_entry.id   AF-A0A7G8VXR9-F1
#
_cell.length_a   1.000
_cell.length_b   1.000
_cell.length_c   1.000
_cell.angle_alpha   90.00
_cell.angle_beta   90.00
_cell.angle_gamma   90.00
#
_symmetry.space_group_name_H-M   'P 1'
#
loop_
_entity.id
_entity.type
_entity.pdbx_description
1 polymer ?
#
loop_
_entity_poly.entity_id
_entity_poly.type
_entity_poly.pdbx_seq_one_letter_code
_entity_poly.pdbx_strand_id
1 'polypeptide(L)'
;MLITQTQLQRLARVALLGCAMALVACGAPRVSERDMAIPFDEALDQSVDDLFAQTQKLPTFMATVESRLKAPRIIVVDPMLDGTSGQQTEVTRIAEQRVVERVRSRFKQFTVSAFDATGLAGAQFVLNGTLTQTSSTAGAAQYRLSLALTDIKTGLVLAQTASRVGDNNLNTSPTAVYRDSPVIAKDRVVEGYIRTSQTKAGMPADALYLERLPTSALLADANAAYNEKRYTEALARYEAASLRPDGQQMGIYSGLYLSQTQLGQTDAAEKTFGLMVRLGLATNNLSVKFLFKPGTTDFVVDTRVSGPYPMWLRQIARQSALIEQCVVVTGHTSRTGSEQINSRLSLQRATYVKRRLETETPELSRKLRDAGLGFRENIVGTGTDDLRDALDRRVEFKVIACNG
;
A
#
# COMPACT_ATOMS: atom_id res chain seq x y z
N MET A 1 1.93 -76.28 40.03
CA MET A 1 0.64 -76.32 39.30
C MET A 1 0.69 -75.20 38.27
N LEU A 2 1.02 -75.55 37.03
CA LEU A 2 1.25 -74.62 35.94
C LEU A 2 -0.09 -74.04 35.46
N ILE A 3 -0.23 -72.73 35.52
CA ILE A 3 -1.29 -72.01 34.80
C ILE A 3 -0.77 -71.72 33.40
N THR A 4 -1.56 -72.15 32.43
CA THR A 4 -1.28 -72.23 31.00
C THR A 4 -1.42 -70.87 30.29
N GLN A 5 -0.68 -70.70 29.19
CA GLN A 5 -0.58 -69.50 28.33
C GLN A 5 -1.90 -68.96 27.74
N THR A 6 -3.04 -69.59 27.99
CA THR A 6 -4.33 -69.25 27.39
C THR A 6 -5.19 -68.28 28.20
N GLN A 7 -4.77 -67.90 29.42
CA GLN A 7 -5.48 -66.88 30.21
C GLN A 7 -4.93 -65.45 30.10
N LEU A 8 -3.70 -65.24 29.59
CA LEU A 8 -3.18 -63.89 29.33
C LEU A 8 -3.74 -63.26 28.03
N GLN A 9 -4.34 -64.04 27.13
CA GLN A 9 -4.81 -63.53 25.84
C GLN A 9 -6.24 -62.95 25.86
N ARG A 10 -7.00 -63.07 26.96
CA ARG A 10 -8.36 -62.49 27.07
C ARG A 10 -8.42 -61.12 27.75
N LEU A 11 -7.35 -60.66 28.39
CA LEU A 11 -7.24 -59.28 28.92
C LEU A 11 -6.57 -58.30 27.95
N ALA A 12 -5.97 -58.80 26.85
CA ALA A 12 -5.34 -57.95 25.83
C ALA A 12 -6.25 -57.58 24.64
N ARG A 13 -7.52 -58.01 24.64
CA ARG A 13 -8.48 -57.74 23.53
C ARG A 13 -9.63 -56.78 23.87
N VAL A 14 -9.65 -56.21 25.07
CA VAL A 14 -10.62 -55.13 25.44
C VAL A 14 -9.95 -53.75 25.50
N ALA A 15 -8.63 -53.66 25.35
CA ALA A 15 -7.88 -52.40 25.36
C ALA A 15 -7.54 -51.85 23.95
N LEU A 16 -8.26 -52.26 22.89
CA LEU A 16 -8.01 -51.82 21.51
C LEU A 16 -9.27 -51.40 20.73
N LEU A 17 -10.37 -51.14 21.43
CA LEU A 17 -11.56 -50.45 20.90
C LEU A 17 -11.95 -49.32 21.87
N GLY A 18 -11.16 -48.26 21.94
CA GLY A 18 -11.45 -47.16 22.87
C GLY A 18 -10.56 -45.93 22.81
N CYS A 19 -9.80 -45.73 21.72
CA CYS A 19 -8.93 -44.55 21.57
C CYS A 19 -8.82 -44.11 20.11
N ALA A 20 -9.96 -43.95 19.43
CA ALA A 20 -9.98 -43.43 18.06
C ALA A 20 -11.20 -42.54 17.79
N MET A 21 -11.57 -41.64 18.71
CA MET A 21 -12.43 -40.49 18.41
C MET A 21 -12.27 -39.41 19.48
N ALA A 22 -11.30 -38.51 19.30
CA ALA A 22 -11.33 -37.11 19.76
C ALA A 22 -10.01 -36.39 19.41
N LEU A 23 -9.59 -36.45 18.15
CA LEU A 23 -8.79 -35.36 17.59
C LEU A 23 -9.76 -34.47 16.81
N VAL A 24 -10.55 -33.68 17.54
CA VAL A 24 -11.09 -32.44 16.99
C VAL A 24 -9.89 -31.52 16.84
N ALA A 25 -9.16 -31.70 15.74
CA ALA A 25 -8.28 -30.66 15.26
C ALA A 25 -9.15 -29.41 15.10
N CYS A 26 -8.85 -28.38 15.89
CA CYS A 26 -9.32 -27.02 15.61
C CYS A 26 -8.82 -26.68 14.21
N GLY A 27 -9.64 -26.96 13.20
CA GLY A 27 -9.43 -26.45 11.86
C GLY A 27 -9.56 -24.94 11.97
N ALA A 28 -8.43 -24.25 12.03
CA ALA A 28 -8.41 -22.81 11.78
C ALA A 28 -9.24 -22.55 10.52
N PRO A 29 -10.15 -21.54 10.52
CA PRO A 29 -10.95 -21.24 9.34
C PRO A 29 -9.99 -21.09 8.15
N ARG A 30 -10.12 -22.02 7.18
CA ARG A 30 -9.33 -21.96 5.96
C ARG A 30 -9.72 -20.67 5.26
N VAL A 31 -8.74 -19.80 5.04
CA VAL A 31 -8.85 -18.75 4.02
C VAL A 31 -9.17 -19.50 2.72
N SER A 32 -10.37 -19.34 2.19
CA SER A 32 -10.74 -19.91 0.89
C SER A 32 -10.12 -19.03 -0.19
N GLU A 33 -8.80 -19.09 -0.36
CA GLU A 33 -8.19 -18.60 -1.59
C GLU A 33 -8.69 -19.52 -2.71
N ARG A 34 -9.49 -18.97 -3.63
CA ARG A 34 -9.96 -19.75 -4.79
C ARG A 34 -8.78 -20.04 -5.71
N ASP A 35 -8.62 -21.31 -6.10
CA ASP A 35 -7.53 -21.76 -6.97
C ASP A 35 -7.68 -21.27 -8.42
N MET A 36 -8.91 -21.10 -8.91
CA MET A 36 -9.18 -20.66 -10.28
C MET A 36 -9.27 -19.14 -10.39
N ALA A 37 -8.58 -18.57 -11.37
CA ALA A 37 -8.71 -17.17 -11.74
C ALA A 37 -10.05 -16.94 -12.48
N ILE A 38 -10.81 -15.94 -12.04
CA ILE A 38 -12.13 -15.58 -12.59
C ILE A 38 -12.15 -14.11 -13.05
N PRO A 39 -13.17 -13.66 -13.81
CA PRO A 39 -13.29 -12.26 -14.21
C PRO A 39 -13.38 -11.31 -13.00
N PHE A 40 -12.90 -10.07 -13.17
CA PHE A 40 -12.80 -9.06 -12.11
C PHE A 40 -14.13 -8.76 -11.41
N ASP A 41 -15.19 -8.54 -12.19
CA ASP A 41 -16.52 -8.24 -11.63
C ASP A 41 -17.07 -9.41 -10.81
N GLU A 42 -16.89 -10.64 -11.29
CA GLU A 42 -17.30 -11.85 -10.58
C GLU A 42 -16.49 -12.03 -9.29
N ALA A 43 -15.16 -11.81 -9.36
CA ALA A 43 -14.29 -11.87 -8.20
C ALA A 43 -14.69 -10.86 -7.12
N LEU A 44 -15.04 -9.63 -7.50
CA LEU A 44 -15.51 -8.60 -6.57
C LEU A 44 -16.82 -8.99 -5.91
N ASP A 45 -17.83 -9.33 -6.71
CA ASP A 45 -19.16 -9.65 -6.20
C ASP A 45 -19.11 -10.84 -5.23
N GLN A 46 -18.39 -11.90 -5.60
CA GLN A 46 -18.22 -13.07 -4.74
C GLN A 46 -17.37 -12.78 -3.51
N SER A 47 -16.27 -12.02 -3.64
CA SER A 47 -15.42 -11.70 -2.49
C SER A 47 -16.14 -10.86 -1.45
N VAL A 48 -17.01 -9.94 -1.87
CA VAL A 48 -17.86 -9.16 -0.96
C VAL A 48 -18.92 -10.06 -0.33
N ASP A 49 -19.62 -10.88 -1.11
CA ASP A 49 -20.65 -11.78 -0.58
C ASP A 49 -20.08 -12.76 0.47
N ASP A 50 -18.93 -13.35 0.17
CA ASP A 50 -18.22 -14.27 1.08
C ASP A 50 -17.70 -13.56 2.33
N LEU A 51 -17.20 -12.33 2.21
CA LEU A 51 -16.71 -11.53 3.33
C LEU A 51 -17.83 -11.30 4.34
N PHE A 52 -19.00 -10.89 3.89
CA PHE A 52 -20.15 -10.64 4.76
C PHE A 52 -20.82 -11.92 5.25
N ALA A 53 -20.77 -13.02 4.50
CA ALA A 53 -21.22 -14.33 4.99
C ALA A 53 -20.40 -14.82 6.21
N GLN A 54 -19.10 -14.49 6.28
CA GLN A 54 -18.29 -14.79 7.47
C GLN A 54 -18.75 -14.03 8.71
N THR A 55 -19.20 -12.78 8.54
CA THR A 55 -19.64 -11.94 9.69
C THR A 55 -20.89 -12.49 10.39
N GLN A 56 -21.76 -13.20 9.66
CA GLN A 56 -22.97 -13.81 10.20
C GLN A 56 -22.68 -14.96 11.19
N LYS A 57 -21.48 -15.55 11.12
CA LYS A 57 -21.07 -16.69 11.96
C LYS A 57 -20.42 -16.28 13.28
N LEU A 58 -20.19 -14.99 13.50
CA LEU A 58 -19.49 -14.50 14.69
C LEU A 58 -20.44 -14.38 15.90
N PRO A 59 -20.01 -14.79 17.12
CA PRO A 59 -20.83 -14.69 18.33
C PRO A 59 -21.34 -13.27 18.63
N THR A 60 -20.56 -12.23 18.31
CA THR A 60 -20.97 -10.81 18.40
C THR A 60 -22.14 -10.45 17.48
N PHE A 61 -22.38 -11.24 16.43
CA PHE A 61 -23.54 -11.15 15.54
C PHE A 61 -24.69 -12.05 16.02
N MET A 62 -24.38 -13.20 16.61
CA MET A 62 -25.37 -14.14 17.17
C MET A 62 -25.95 -13.74 18.53
N ALA A 63 -25.25 -12.92 19.31
CA ALA A 63 -25.66 -12.53 20.67
C ALA A 63 -26.88 -11.58 20.73
N THR A 64 -27.58 -11.34 19.62
CA THR A 64 -28.79 -10.53 19.66
C THR A 64 -29.85 -11.01 18.68
N VAL A 65 -30.55 -12.06 19.08
CA VAL A 65 -31.97 -12.23 18.73
C VAL A 65 -32.83 -11.17 19.46
N GLU A 66 -32.27 -10.42 20.42
CA GLU A 66 -32.91 -9.30 21.12
C GLU A 66 -32.67 -7.88 20.52
N SER A 67 -31.83 -7.70 19.48
CA SER A 67 -31.43 -6.35 18.99
C SER A 67 -32.21 -5.82 17.78
N ARG A 68 -33.45 -6.25 17.55
CA ARG A 68 -34.34 -5.66 16.53
C ARG A 68 -34.63 -4.14 16.72
N LEU A 69 -33.94 -3.47 17.66
CA LEU A 69 -34.02 -2.05 17.98
C LEU A 69 -32.67 -1.28 17.86
N LYS A 70 -31.58 -1.89 17.37
CA LYS A 70 -30.31 -1.14 17.16
C LYS A 70 -30.21 -0.61 15.72
N ALA A 71 -29.83 0.66 15.60
CA ALA A 71 -29.52 1.34 14.34
C ALA A 71 -28.57 0.49 13.46
N PRO A 72 -28.65 0.59 12.13
CA PRO A 72 -27.79 -0.15 11.22
C PRO A 72 -26.31 0.13 11.54
N ARG A 73 -25.49 -0.92 11.43
CA ARG A 73 -24.07 -0.81 11.80
C ARG A 73 -23.31 -0.05 10.73
N ILE A 74 -22.48 0.91 11.12
CA ILE A 74 -21.80 1.79 10.18
C ILE A 74 -20.48 1.16 9.75
N ILE A 75 -20.32 1.03 8.43
CA ILE A 75 -19.08 0.63 7.75
C ILE A 75 -18.55 1.83 6.98
N VAL A 76 -17.25 2.06 7.07
CA VAL A 76 -16.53 2.90 6.09
C VAL A 76 -15.70 2.01 5.18
N VAL A 77 -15.55 2.40 3.92
CA VAL A 77 -14.70 1.70 2.95
C VAL A 77 -13.49 2.58 2.67
N ASP A 78 -12.34 2.20 3.21
CA ASP A 78 -11.07 2.88 2.96
C ASP A 78 -10.67 2.68 1.48
N PRO A 79 -10.22 3.72 0.76
CA PRO A 79 -9.79 3.62 -0.62
C PRO A 79 -8.92 2.41 -0.95
N MET A 80 -9.35 1.63 -1.94
CA MET A 80 -8.62 0.42 -2.33
C MET A 80 -7.29 0.76 -3.01
N LEU A 81 -6.25 0.00 -2.67
CA LEU A 81 -4.88 0.23 -3.15
C LEU A 81 -4.36 -0.90 -4.03
N ASP A 82 -3.40 -0.59 -4.89
CA ASP A 82 -2.52 -1.60 -5.46
C ASP A 82 -1.62 -2.13 -4.35
N GLY A 83 -1.65 -3.45 -4.12
CA GLY A 83 -0.96 -4.04 -2.97
C GLY A 83 0.57 -4.05 -3.09
N THR A 84 1.11 -3.77 -4.27
CA THR A 84 2.55 -3.74 -4.51
C THR A 84 3.12 -2.34 -4.28
N SER A 85 2.53 -1.34 -4.92
CA SER A 85 2.97 0.05 -4.89
C SER A 85 2.38 0.87 -3.74
N GLY A 86 1.24 0.45 -3.19
CA GLY A 86 0.48 1.23 -2.20
C GLY A 86 -0.26 2.44 -2.81
N GLN A 87 -0.39 2.50 -4.14
CA GLN A 87 -1.07 3.58 -4.83
C GLN A 87 -2.52 3.23 -5.13
N GLN A 88 -3.41 4.23 -5.14
CA GLN A 88 -4.72 4.07 -5.77
C GLN A 88 -4.55 4.14 -7.30
N THR A 89 -5.17 3.21 -8.00
CA THR A 89 -5.19 3.12 -9.46
C THR A 89 -6.63 3.25 -9.97
N GLU A 90 -6.82 3.42 -11.28
CA GLU A 90 -8.17 3.47 -11.84
C GLU A 90 -8.97 2.19 -11.57
N VAL A 91 -8.36 1.00 -11.68
CA VAL A 91 -9.03 -0.26 -11.38
C VAL A 91 -9.36 -0.40 -9.88
N THR A 92 -8.50 0.06 -8.97
CA THR A 92 -8.80 -0.03 -7.53
C THR A 92 -9.89 0.97 -7.12
N ARG A 93 -9.94 2.14 -7.75
CA ARG A 93 -11.06 3.10 -7.58
C ARG A 93 -12.39 2.52 -8.06
N ILE A 94 -12.40 1.79 -9.19
CA ILE A 94 -13.58 1.08 -9.67
C ILE A 94 -13.97 -0.05 -8.70
N ALA A 95 -12.99 -0.83 -8.23
CA ALA A 95 -13.23 -1.89 -7.25
C ALA A 95 -13.90 -1.36 -5.98
N GLU A 96 -13.40 -0.25 -5.44
CA GLU A 96 -13.95 0.43 -4.27
C GLU A 96 -15.42 0.83 -4.49
N GLN A 97 -15.74 1.47 -5.61
CA GLN A 97 -17.10 1.87 -5.97
C GLN A 97 -18.05 0.66 -6.03
N ARG A 98 -17.59 -0.44 -6.65
CA ARG A 98 -18.35 -1.68 -6.76
C ARG A 98 -18.56 -2.35 -5.40
N VAL A 99 -17.55 -2.37 -4.53
CA VAL A 99 -17.69 -2.85 -3.15
C VAL A 99 -18.76 -2.03 -2.41
N VAL A 100 -18.69 -0.70 -2.47
CA VAL A 100 -19.68 0.18 -1.82
C VAL A 100 -21.10 -0.08 -2.32
N GLU A 101 -21.28 -0.18 -3.65
CA GLU A 101 -22.58 -0.47 -4.28
C GLU A 101 -23.13 -1.85 -3.89
N ARG A 102 -22.28 -2.87 -3.95
CA ARG A 102 -22.62 -4.25 -3.57
C ARG A 102 -23.04 -4.33 -2.11
N VAL A 103 -22.32 -3.67 -1.21
CA VAL A 103 -22.65 -3.67 0.22
C VAL A 103 -23.99 -2.98 0.48
N ARG A 104 -24.20 -1.78 -0.08
CA ARG A 104 -25.45 -1.03 0.06
C ARG A 104 -26.66 -1.79 -0.50
N SER A 105 -26.48 -2.55 -1.59
CA SER A 105 -27.57 -3.28 -2.22
C SER A 105 -27.95 -4.57 -1.48
N ARG A 106 -26.97 -5.36 -1.00
CA ARG A 106 -27.20 -6.70 -0.41
C ARG A 106 -27.28 -6.75 1.10
N PHE A 107 -26.57 -5.89 1.84
CA PHE A 107 -26.43 -6.02 3.29
C PHE A 107 -27.08 -4.85 4.04
N LYS A 108 -28.42 -4.85 4.07
CA LYS A 108 -29.25 -3.77 4.65
C LYS A 108 -29.06 -3.55 6.16
N GLN A 109 -28.45 -4.50 6.86
CA GLN A 109 -28.06 -4.35 8.27
C GLN A 109 -26.86 -3.41 8.46
N PHE A 110 -26.20 -3.00 7.38
CA PHE A 110 -25.10 -2.04 7.41
C PHE A 110 -25.44 -0.75 6.68
N THR A 111 -24.91 0.36 7.21
CA THR A 111 -24.89 1.65 6.53
C THR A 111 -23.47 1.94 6.08
N VAL A 112 -23.26 2.09 4.77
CA VAL A 112 -21.95 2.43 4.21
C VAL A 112 -21.80 3.95 4.15
N SER A 113 -20.93 4.48 5.00
CA SER A 113 -20.54 5.90 5.02
C SER A 113 -19.29 6.14 4.19
N ALA A 114 -19.05 7.39 3.81
CA ALA A 114 -17.81 7.80 3.17
C ALA A 114 -16.62 7.62 4.12
N PHE A 115 -15.44 7.36 3.57
CA PHE A 115 -14.20 7.32 4.35
C PHE A 115 -13.64 8.72 4.52
N ASP A 116 -14.38 9.52 5.29
CA ASP A 116 -14.06 10.88 5.68
C ASP A 116 -14.13 11.02 7.21
N ALA A 117 -13.80 12.19 7.73
CA ALA A 117 -13.86 12.45 9.17
C ALA A 117 -15.27 12.24 9.76
N THR A 118 -16.33 12.53 9.01
CA THR A 118 -17.72 12.39 9.46
C THR A 118 -18.16 10.93 9.50
N GLY A 119 -17.86 10.16 8.47
CA GLY A 119 -18.16 8.74 8.38
C GLY A 119 -17.40 7.93 9.42
N LEU A 120 -16.12 8.25 9.66
CA LEU A 120 -15.32 7.58 10.69
C LEU A 120 -15.82 7.83 12.11
N ALA A 121 -16.34 9.03 12.43
CA ALA A 121 -16.78 9.37 13.78
C ALA A 121 -17.86 8.40 14.32
N GLY A 122 -18.69 7.84 13.43
CA GLY A 122 -19.71 6.85 13.76
C GLY A 122 -19.35 5.42 13.37
N ALA A 123 -18.25 5.17 12.65
CA ALA A 123 -17.95 3.86 12.09
C ALA A 123 -17.68 2.81 13.17
N GLN A 124 -18.26 1.63 13.02
CA GLN A 124 -17.89 0.46 13.83
C GLN A 124 -16.88 -0.43 13.10
N PHE A 125 -16.95 -0.44 11.76
CA PHE A 125 -16.08 -1.27 10.95
C PHE A 125 -15.41 -0.45 9.85
N VAL A 126 -14.18 -0.83 9.53
CA VAL A 126 -13.48 -0.40 8.33
C VAL A 126 -13.32 -1.61 7.41
N LEU A 127 -13.77 -1.45 6.16
CA LEU A 127 -13.48 -2.38 5.08
C LEU A 127 -12.31 -1.79 4.29
N ASN A 128 -11.26 -2.58 4.11
CA ASN A 128 -10.13 -2.21 3.27
C ASN A 128 -9.78 -3.32 2.30
N GLY A 129 -9.13 -2.96 1.19
CA GLY A 129 -8.85 -3.91 0.12
C GLY A 129 -7.67 -3.56 -0.76
N THR A 130 -7.07 -4.60 -1.33
CA THR A 130 -5.96 -4.48 -2.29
C THR A 130 -6.22 -5.30 -3.53
N LEU A 131 -5.78 -4.80 -4.68
CA LEU A 131 -5.59 -5.59 -5.90
C LEU A 131 -4.08 -5.69 -6.15
N THR A 132 -3.52 -6.89 -6.15
CA THR A 132 -2.07 -7.09 -6.27
C THR A 132 -1.77 -7.92 -7.50
N GLN A 133 -0.95 -7.43 -8.42
CA GLN A 133 -0.51 -8.24 -9.55
C GLN A 133 0.40 -9.38 -9.05
N THR A 134 -0.01 -10.63 -9.30
CA THR A 134 0.74 -11.84 -8.88
C THR A 134 1.52 -12.49 -10.02
N SER A 135 1.17 -12.19 -11.28
CA SER A 135 1.93 -12.60 -12.47
C SER A 135 1.79 -11.55 -13.57
N SER A 136 2.87 -11.34 -14.31
CA SER A 136 2.93 -10.47 -15.49
C SER A 136 3.33 -11.26 -16.76
N THR A 137 2.91 -12.52 -16.86
CA THR A 137 3.08 -13.32 -18.08
C THR A 137 2.25 -12.74 -19.22
N ALA A 138 2.85 -12.57 -20.39
CA ALA A 138 2.17 -12.09 -21.59
C ALA A 138 0.91 -12.93 -21.86
N GLY A 139 -0.26 -12.28 -21.86
CA GLY A 139 -1.56 -12.93 -22.10
C GLY A 139 -2.22 -13.61 -20.90
N ALA A 140 -1.64 -13.54 -19.69
CA ALA A 140 -2.19 -14.12 -18.47
C ALA A 140 -1.79 -13.33 -17.21
N ALA A 141 -2.03 -12.02 -17.21
CA ALA A 141 -1.92 -11.22 -15.99
C ALA A 141 -2.90 -11.77 -14.96
N GLN A 142 -2.38 -12.12 -13.79
CA GLN A 142 -3.19 -12.56 -12.67
C GLN A 142 -3.06 -11.56 -11.55
N TYR A 143 -4.19 -11.25 -10.92
CA TYR A 143 -4.24 -10.41 -9.75
C TYR A 143 -4.82 -11.17 -8.57
N ARG A 144 -4.40 -10.80 -7.37
CA ARG A 144 -5.01 -11.20 -6.12
C ARG A 144 -5.83 -10.03 -5.60
N LEU A 145 -7.15 -10.18 -5.58
CA LEU A 145 -8.06 -9.30 -4.85
C LEU A 145 -8.09 -9.78 -3.39
N SER A 146 -7.76 -8.91 -2.44
CA SER A 146 -7.87 -9.21 -1.00
C SER A 146 -8.72 -8.15 -0.33
N LEU A 147 -9.73 -8.57 0.44
CA LEU A 147 -10.61 -7.70 1.22
C LEU A 147 -10.58 -8.14 2.69
N ALA A 148 -10.59 -7.18 3.61
CA ALA A 148 -10.75 -7.43 5.03
C ALA A 148 -11.80 -6.49 5.63
N LEU A 149 -12.54 -6.99 6.62
CA LEU A 149 -13.45 -6.20 7.44
C LEU A 149 -12.94 -6.22 8.89
N THR A 150 -12.59 -5.06 9.42
CA THR A 150 -12.01 -4.91 10.76
C THR A 150 -12.98 -4.18 11.68
N ASP A 151 -13.14 -4.69 12.91
CA ASP A 151 -13.82 -3.96 13.98
C ASP A 151 -12.85 -2.92 14.57
N ILE A 152 -13.19 -1.64 14.42
CA ILE A 152 -12.31 -0.53 14.77
C ILE A 152 -12.01 -0.50 16.27
N LYS A 153 -12.99 -0.87 17.11
CA LYS A 153 -12.87 -0.78 18.56
C LYS A 153 -11.99 -1.87 19.15
N THR A 154 -12.14 -3.10 18.66
CA THR A 154 -11.38 -4.25 19.13
C THR A 154 -10.06 -4.44 18.38
N GLY A 155 -9.94 -3.86 17.19
CA GLY A 155 -8.82 -4.04 16.29
C GLY A 155 -8.74 -5.42 15.65
N LEU A 156 -9.79 -6.25 15.76
CA LEU A 156 -9.82 -7.59 15.21
C LEU A 156 -10.36 -7.59 13.78
N VAL A 157 -9.67 -8.32 12.89
CA VAL A 157 -10.19 -8.63 11.56
C VAL A 157 -11.31 -9.66 11.72
N LEU A 158 -12.54 -9.27 11.40
CA LEU A 158 -13.73 -10.11 11.55
C LEU A 158 -13.92 -11.07 10.38
N ALA A 159 -13.52 -10.65 9.19
CA ALA A 159 -13.63 -11.41 7.97
C ALA A 159 -12.51 -11.05 7.00
N GLN A 160 -12.06 -12.02 6.21
CA GLN A 160 -11.08 -11.81 5.15
C GLN A 160 -11.38 -12.71 3.96
N THR A 161 -11.25 -12.17 2.75
CA THR A 161 -11.40 -12.92 1.50
C THR A 161 -10.24 -12.65 0.55
N ALA A 162 -9.85 -13.67 -0.22
CA ALA A 162 -8.86 -13.56 -1.27
C ALA A 162 -9.34 -14.30 -2.53
N SER A 163 -9.32 -13.63 -3.67
CA SER A 163 -9.74 -14.21 -4.97
C SER A 163 -8.71 -13.93 -6.05
N ARG A 164 -8.56 -14.86 -6.99
CA ARG A 164 -7.72 -14.72 -8.17
C ARG A 164 -8.52 -14.10 -9.31
N VAL A 165 -7.99 -13.04 -9.90
CA VAL A 165 -8.57 -12.32 -11.04
C VAL A 165 -7.73 -12.60 -12.27
N GLY A 166 -8.37 -13.06 -13.35
CA GLY A 166 -7.71 -13.50 -14.59
C GLY A 166 -7.77 -12.49 -15.74
N ASP A 167 -8.06 -11.22 -15.46
CA ASP A 167 -8.27 -10.20 -16.49
C ASP A 167 -6.98 -9.51 -16.92
N ASN A 168 -6.71 -9.53 -18.23
CA ASN A 168 -5.49 -8.97 -18.80
C ASN A 168 -5.51 -7.46 -19.05
N ASN A 169 -6.70 -6.83 -19.04
CA ASN A 169 -6.90 -5.46 -19.53
C ASN A 169 -7.34 -4.48 -18.43
N LEU A 170 -7.05 -4.79 -17.17
CA LEU A 170 -7.36 -3.89 -16.06
C LEU A 170 -6.51 -2.61 -16.16
N ASN A 171 -7.17 -1.46 -16.03
CA ASN A 171 -6.48 -0.17 -16.05
C ASN A 171 -5.78 0.09 -14.71
N THR A 172 -4.52 -0.29 -14.62
CA THR A 172 -3.66 -0.10 -13.43
C THR A 172 -2.94 1.24 -13.41
N SER A 173 -3.35 2.21 -14.23
CA SER A 173 -2.77 3.55 -14.20
C SER A 173 -3.03 4.20 -12.83
N PRO A 174 -2.02 4.86 -12.21
CA PRO A 174 -2.21 5.55 -10.94
C PRO A 174 -3.14 6.75 -11.08
N THR A 175 -3.88 7.08 -10.01
CA THR A 175 -4.68 8.33 -9.97
C THR A 175 -3.77 9.56 -10.02
N ALA A 176 -4.36 10.74 -10.30
CA ALA A 176 -3.59 11.95 -10.60
C ALA A 176 -2.58 12.31 -9.49
N VAL A 177 -2.99 12.25 -8.22
CA VAL A 177 -2.10 12.55 -7.09
C VAL A 177 -0.86 11.65 -7.07
N TYR A 178 -1.01 10.35 -7.34
CA TYR A 178 0.11 9.39 -7.33
C TYR A 178 0.97 9.49 -8.58
N ARG A 179 0.34 9.74 -9.74
CA ARG A 179 1.03 9.98 -11.01
C ARG A 179 1.93 11.21 -10.91
N ASP A 180 1.38 12.31 -10.42
CA ASP A 180 2.03 13.62 -10.39
C ASP A 180 3.05 13.74 -9.24
N SER A 181 2.90 12.94 -8.17
CA SER A 181 3.79 12.99 -7.00
C SER A 181 5.26 12.77 -7.38
N PRO A 182 6.19 13.62 -6.87
CA PRO A 182 7.62 13.47 -7.12
C PRO A 182 8.25 12.30 -6.35
N VAL A 183 7.58 11.81 -5.30
CA VAL A 183 8.08 10.77 -4.42
C VAL A 183 7.12 9.59 -4.30
N ILE A 184 7.65 8.46 -3.87
CA ILE A 184 6.85 7.27 -3.56
C ILE A 184 6.36 7.36 -2.12
N ALA A 185 5.05 7.50 -1.95
CA ALA A 185 4.41 7.60 -0.64
C ALA A 185 3.96 6.23 -0.10
N LYS A 186 4.89 5.26 -0.02
CA LYS A 186 4.64 3.95 0.59
C LYS A 186 5.35 3.89 1.94
N ASP A 187 4.66 4.34 2.99
CA ASP A 187 5.19 4.36 4.35
C ASP A 187 4.66 3.18 5.19
N ARG A 188 5.01 3.16 6.49
CA ARG A 188 4.61 2.09 7.40
C ARG A 188 3.10 1.98 7.60
N VAL A 189 2.35 3.08 7.44
CA VAL A 189 0.88 3.10 7.55
C VAL A 189 0.29 2.40 6.35
N VAL A 190 0.76 2.72 5.14
CA VAL A 190 0.36 2.05 3.89
C VAL A 190 0.72 0.57 3.91
N GLU A 191 1.91 0.20 4.41
CA GLU A 191 2.30 -1.19 4.60
C GLU A 191 1.41 -1.91 5.63
N GLY A 192 0.98 -1.22 6.69
CA GLY A 192 0.02 -1.72 7.68
C GLY A 192 -1.38 -1.96 7.09
N TYR A 193 -1.83 -1.04 6.24
CA TYR A 193 -3.06 -1.20 5.45
C TYR A 193 -3.01 -2.47 4.59
N ILE A 194 -1.93 -2.66 3.83
CA ILE A 194 -1.76 -3.80 2.91
C ILE A 194 -1.71 -5.12 3.70
N ARG A 195 -0.98 -5.15 4.84
CA ARG A 195 -0.98 -6.33 5.72
C ARG A 195 -2.38 -6.63 6.26
N THR A 196 -3.12 -5.60 6.66
CA THR A 196 -4.47 -5.75 7.22
C THR A 196 -5.44 -6.35 6.21
N SER A 197 -5.38 -5.97 4.91
CA SER A 197 -6.26 -6.54 3.87
C SER A 197 -6.07 -8.06 3.66
N GLN A 198 -4.93 -8.59 4.10
CA GLN A 198 -4.53 -10.00 3.98
C GLN A 198 -4.59 -10.76 5.32
N THR A 199 -4.89 -10.06 6.41
CA THR A 199 -4.88 -10.62 7.77
C THR A 199 -6.08 -11.53 7.98
N LYS A 200 -5.83 -12.76 8.46
CA LYS A 200 -6.89 -13.76 8.64
C LYS A 200 -7.94 -13.31 9.67
N ALA A 201 -9.19 -13.73 9.47
CA ALA A 201 -10.26 -13.52 10.44
C ALA A 201 -9.87 -14.06 11.83
N GLY A 202 -10.19 -13.29 12.87
CA GLY A 202 -9.84 -13.55 14.27
C GLY A 202 -8.47 -13.01 14.70
N MET A 203 -7.64 -12.53 13.78
CA MET A 203 -6.33 -11.96 14.08
C MET A 203 -6.40 -10.42 14.23
N PRO A 204 -5.49 -9.80 15.01
CA PRO A 204 -5.42 -8.35 15.10
C PRO A 204 -4.97 -7.74 13.77
N ALA A 205 -5.63 -6.65 13.37
CA ALA A 205 -5.17 -5.79 12.29
C ALA A 205 -3.88 -5.05 12.68
N ASP A 206 -3.24 -4.41 11.70
CA ASP A 206 -2.05 -3.60 11.98
C ASP A 206 -2.41 -2.39 12.86
N ALA A 207 -1.78 -2.33 14.04
CA ALA A 207 -2.10 -1.32 15.04
C ALA A 207 -1.80 0.11 14.58
N LEU A 208 -0.71 0.30 13.83
CA LEU A 208 -0.33 1.62 13.33
C LEU A 208 -1.33 2.10 12.26
N TYR A 209 -1.77 1.21 11.37
CA TYR A 209 -2.84 1.54 10.43
C TYR A 209 -4.13 1.98 11.14
N LEU A 210 -4.59 1.21 12.14
CA LEU A 210 -5.81 1.55 12.88
C LEU A 210 -5.69 2.86 13.67
N GLU A 211 -4.56 3.09 14.33
CA GLU A 211 -4.28 4.35 15.04
C GLU A 211 -4.35 5.56 14.10
N ARG A 212 -3.97 5.38 12.83
CA ARG A 212 -3.87 6.45 11.84
C ARG A 212 -5.13 6.66 11.00
N LEU A 213 -6.19 5.87 11.20
CA LEU A 213 -7.45 5.99 10.45
C LEU A 213 -7.98 7.43 10.35
N PRO A 214 -8.03 8.24 11.43
CA PRO A 214 -8.54 9.62 11.33
C PRO A 214 -7.69 10.49 10.39
N THR A 215 -6.38 10.28 10.34
CA THR A 215 -5.48 10.99 9.42
C THR A 215 -5.60 10.44 8.00
N SER A 216 -5.73 9.12 7.84
CA SER A 216 -5.94 8.47 6.55
C SER A 216 -7.22 8.95 5.86
N ALA A 217 -8.31 9.18 6.60
CA ALA A 217 -9.54 9.73 6.05
C ALA A 217 -9.37 11.16 5.54
N LEU A 218 -8.70 12.04 6.29
CA LEU A 218 -8.40 13.40 5.81
C LEU A 218 -7.49 13.37 4.57
N LEU A 219 -6.51 12.45 4.53
CA LEU A 219 -5.67 12.23 3.38
C LEU A 219 -6.48 11.74 2.17
N ALA A 220 -7.41 10.80 2.36
CA ALA A 220 -8.29 10.29 1.32
C ALA A 220 -9.18 11.41 0.74
N ASP A 221 -9.78 12.23 1.59
CA ASP A 221 -10.58 13.40 1.18
C ASP A 221 -9.76 14.43 0.41
N ALA A 222 -8.52 14.70 0.85
CA ALA A 222 -7.62 15.63 0.16
C ALA A 222 -7.20 15.06 -1.21
N ASN A 223 -6.88 13.78 -1.28
CA ASN A 223 -6.56 13.07 -2.53
C ASN A 223 -7.73 13.13 -3.51
N ALA A 224 -8.96 12.91 -3.05
CA ALA A 224 -10.16 13.01 -3.88
C ALA A 224 -10.31 14.43 -4.48
N ALA A 225 -10.16 15.48 -3.66
CA ALA A 225 -10.21 16.86 -4.14
C ALA A 225 -9.11 17.16 -5.18
N TYR A 226 -7.87 16.68 -4.96
CA TYR A 226 -6.78 16.86 -5.93
C TYR A 226 -7.07 16.13 -7.25
N ASN A 227 -7.53 14.88 -7.18
CA ASN A 227 -7.86 14.07 -8.35
C ASN A 227 -9.00 14.69 -9.19
N GLU A 228 -9.92 15.40 -8.54
CA GLU A 228 -11.00 16.17 -9.18
C GLU A 228 -10.58 17.60 -9.59
N LYS A 229 -9.28 17.94 -9.45
CA LYS A 229 -8.70 19.25 -9.77
C LYS A 229 -9.24 20.42 -8.94
N ARG A 230 -9.83 20.14 -7.77
CA ARG A 230 -10.25 21.14 -6.78
C ARG A 230 -9.06 21.54 -5.92
N TYR A 231 -8.04 22.14 -6.53
CA TYR A 231 -6.71 22.34 -5.91
C TYR A 231 -6.73 23.22 -4.65
N THR A 232 -7.53 24.28 -4.62
CA THR A 232 -7.68 25.13 -3.42
C THR A 232 -8.23 24.35 -2.23
N GLU A 233 -9.22 23.49 -2.49
CA GLU A 233 -9.84 22.67 -1.46
C GLU A 233 -8.92 21.51 -1.03
N ALA A 234 -8.22 20.89 -2.00
CA ALA A 234 -7.19 19.90 -1.72
C ALA A 234 -6.11 20.48 -0.80
N LEU A 235 -5.60 21.69 -1.11
CA LEU A 235 -4.61 22.38 -0.29
C LEU A 235 -5.10 22.55 1.15
N ALA A 236 -6.30 23.12 1.36
CA ALA A 236 -6.85 23.33 2.69
C ALA A 236 -7.01 22.01 3.49
N ARG A 237 -7.42 20.93 2.82
CA ARG A 237 -7.55 19.61 3.46
C ARG A 237 -6.20 19.00 3.82
N TYR A 238 -5.20 19.10 2.94
CA TYR A 238 -3.84 18.66 3.25
C TYR A 238 -3.21 19.48 4.38
N GLU A 239 -3.45 20.78 4.43
CA GLU A 239 -3.00 21.65 5.53
C GLU A 239 -3.61 21.19 6.85
N ALA A 240 -4.94 20.98 6.88
CA ALA A 240 -5.63 20.45 8.06
C ALA A 240 -5.08 19.08 8.49
N ALA A 241 -4.81 18.18 7.55
CA ALA A 241 -4.19 16.89 7.83
C ALA A 241 -2.76 17.04 8.40
N SER A 242 -1.97 17.96 7.87
CA SER A 242 -0.58 18.21 8.30
C SER A 242 -0.46 18.79 9.72
N LEU A 243 -1.50 19.49 10.20
CA LEU A 243 -1.55 20.05 11.55
C LEU A 243 -1.80 18.99 12.63
N ARG A 244 -2.17 17.77 12.26
CA ARG A 244 -2.37 16.70 13.23
C ARG A 244 -1.03 16.21 13.78
N PRO A 245 -0.97 15.78 15.06
CA PRO A 245 0.26 15.21 15.63
C PRO A 245 0.81 14.03 14.83
N ASP A 246 -0.08 13.28 14.17
CA ASP A 246 0.21 12.13 13.33
C ASP A 246 0.16 12.41 11.82
N GLY A 247 0.10 13.69 11.43
CA GLY A 247 0.04 14.17 10.06
C GLY A 247 1.39 14.23 9.34
N GLN A 248 2.49 13.84 10.00
CA GLN A 248 3.83 13.81 9.40
C GLN A 248 4.00 12.61 8.47
N GLN A 249 3.19 12.53 7.42
CA GLN A 249 3.16 11.43 6.46
C GLN A 249 3.57 11.93 5.07
N MET A 250 4.30 11.09 4.33
CA MET A 250 4.82 11.46 3.00
C MET A 250 3.69 11.80 2.03
N GLY A 251 2.55 11.09 2.12
CA GLY A 251 1.38 11.34 1.28
C GLY A 251 0.80 12.74 1.47
N ILE A 252 0.73 13.23 2.72
CA ILE A 252 0.19 14.56 3.05
C ILE A 252 1.10 15.66 2.48
N TYR A 253 2.41 15.58 2.72
CA TYR A 253 3.34 16.58 2.20
C TYR A 253 3.46 16.53 0.67
N SER A 254 3.34 15.35 0.06
CA SER A 254 3.24 15.23 -1.40
C SER A 254 2.02 15.98 -1.92
N GLY A 255 0.86 15.80 -1.28
CA GLY A 255 -0.37 16.52 -1.61
C GLY A 255 -0.28 18.04 -1.46
N LEU A 256 0.33 18.52 -0.37
CA LEU A 256 0.65 19.94 -0.17
C LEU A 256 1.49 20.49 -1.31
N TYR A 257 2.62 19.83 -1.61
CA TYR A 257 3.54 20.23 -2.66
C TYR A 257 2.84 20.32 -4.02
N LEU A 258 2.06 19.29 -4.35
CA LEU A 258 1.32 19.22 -5.61
C LEU A 258 0.27 20.33 -5.69
N SER A 259 -0.54 20.53 -4.64
CA SER A 259 -1.59 21.55 -4.63
C SER A 259 -1.01 22.96 -4.71
N GLN A 260 0.06 23.24 -3.97
CA GLN A 260 0.80 24.51 -4.03
C GLN A 260 1.36 24.76 -5.44
N THR A 261 1.93 23.72 -6.07
CA THR A 261 2.44 23.80 -7.45
C THR A 261 1.34 24.14 -8.44
N GLN A 262 0.19 23.46 -8.37
CA GLN A 262 -0.96 23.71 -9.26
C GLN A 262 -1.55 25.11 -9.07
N LEU A 263 -1.42 25.70 -7.87
CA LEU A 263 -1.86 27.05 -7.54
C LEU A 263 -0.78 28.13 -7.79
N GLY A 264 0.39 27.77 -8.31
CA GLY A 264 1.49 28.70 -8.58
C GLY A 264 2.20 29.23 -7.32
N GLN A 265 2.02 28.59 -6.16
CA GLN A 265 2.65 28.98 -4.89
C GLN A 265 4.06 28.40 -4.79
N THR A 266 5.00 28.93 -5.59
CA THR A 266 6.34 28.35 -5.78
C THR A 266 7.16 28.27 -4.49
N ASP A 267 7.16 29.32 -3.67
CA ASP A 267 7.95 29.37 -2.44
C ASP A 267 7.43 28.38 -1.39
N ALA A 268 6.10 28.27 -1.28
CA ALA A 268 5.46 27.29 -0.42
C ALA A 268 5.76 25.86 -0.89
N ALA A 269 5.66 25.61 -2.21
CA ALA A 269 5.98 24.31 -2.79
C ALA A 269 7.45 23.91 -2.54
N GLU A 270 8.42 24.80 -2.74
CA GLU A 270 9.83 24.51 -2.45
C GLU A 270 10.05 24.20 -0.97
N LYS A 271 9.44 24.97 -0.06
CA LYS A 271 9.53 24.73 1.38
C LYS A 271 8.93 23.36 1.74
N THR A 272 7.77 23.03 1.21
CA THR A 272 7.11 21.73 1.42
C THR A 272 7.96 20.58 0.88
N PHE A 273 8.56 20.74 -0.30
CA PHE A 273 9.46 19.72 -0.85
C PHE A 273 10.69 19.51 0.05
N GLY A 274 11.26 20.58 0.62
CA GLY A 274 12.31 20.48 1.63
C GLY A 274 11.89 19.65 2.87
N LEU A 275 10.64 19.80 3.34
CA LEU A 275 10.09 18.98 4.42
C LEU A 275 9.93 17.51 4.00
N MET A 276 9.49 17.23 2.77
CA MET A 276 9.41 15.88 2.22
C MET A 276 10.77 15.19 2.21
N VAL A 277 11.80 15.89 1.74
CA VAL A 277 13.18 15.36 1.72
C VAL A 277 13.65 15.05 3.14
N ARG A 278 13.45 15.98 4.08
CA ARG A 278 13.83 15.78 5.49
C ARG A 278 13.14 14.56 6.08
N LEU A 279 11.83 14.45 5.91
CA LEU A 279 11.04 13.31 6.39
C LEU A 279 11.55 12.01 5.78
N GLY A 280 11.71 11.98 4.45
CA GLY A 280 12.17 10.79 3.73
C GLY A 280 13.57 10.34 4.13
N LEU A 281 14.50 11.25 4.39
CA LEU A 281 15.83 10.90 4.89
C LEU A 281 15.75 10.40 6.34
N ALA A 282 14.98 11.05 7.21
CA ALA A 282 14.81 10.64 8.60
C ALA A 282 14.18 9.25 8.74
N THR A 283 13.33 8.85 7.79
CA THR A 283 12.67 7.53 7.80
C THR A 283 13.30 6.52 6.84
N ASN A 284 14.45 6.84 6.20
CA ASN A 284 15.08 6.02 5.17
C ASN A 284 14.13 5.56 4.05
N ASN A 285 13.24 6.46 3.63
CA ASN A 285 12.20 6.21 2.64
C ASN A 285 12.10 7.35 1.60
N LEU A 286 13.22 7.99 1.25
CA LEU A 286 13.24 9.00 0.20
C LEU A 286 13.52 8.34 -1.16
N SER A 287 12.48 8.20 -1.97
CA SER A 287 12.56 7.74 -3.36
C SER A 287 11.95 8.79 -4.29
N VAL A 288 12.77 9.42 -5.13
CA VAL A 288 12.37 10.52 -6.02
C VAL A 288 12.35 10.08 -7.48
N LYS A 289 11.30 10.45 -8.21
CA LYS A 289 11.12 10.11 -9.63
C LYS A 289 11.90 11.08 -10.53
N PHE A 290 13.16 10.73 -10.82
CA PHE A 290 13.93 11.38 -11.88
C PHE A 290 13.83 10.59 -13.19
N LEU A 291 13.19 11.18 -14.20
CA LEU A 291 13.07 10.56 -15.52
C LEU A 291 14.23 10.97 -16.42
N PHE A 292 14.87 9.96 -16.99
CA PHE A 292 16.02 10.07 -17.88
C PHE A 292 15.65 9.65 -19.29
N LYS A 293 16.32 10.20 -20.31
CA LYS A 293 16.17 9.69 -21.68
C LYS A 293 16.61 8.23 -21.74
N PRO A 294 15.95 7.38 -22.56
CA PRO A 294 16.29 5.96 -22.68
C PRO A 294 17.78 5.73 -22.92
N GLY A 295 18.39 4.81 -22.15
CA GLY A 295 19.79 4.44 -22.30
C GLY A 295 20.83 5.51 -21.90
N THR A 296 20.42 6.65 -21.35
CA THR A 296 21.34 7.76 -21.00
C THR A 296 21.24 8.20 -19.54
N THR A 297 22.17 9.08 -19.13
CA THR A 297 22.13 9.84 -17.87
C THR A 297 21.50 11.23 -17.99
N ASP A 298 21.08 11.63 -19.20
CA ASP A 298 20.40 12.91 -19.40
C ASP A 298 18.98 12.85 -18.86
N PHE A 299 18.53 13.89 -18.17
CA PHE A 299 17.11 14.06 -17.88
C PHE A 299 16.30 14.24 -19.17
N VAL A 300 15.02 13.88 -19.11
CA VAL A 300 14.07 14.18 -20.18
C VAL A 300 13.96 15.70 -20.40
N VAL A 301 13.79 16.12 -21.66
CA VAL A 301 13.77 17.55 -22.04
C VAL A 301 12.43 18.22 -21.74
N ASP A 302 11.35 17.44 -21.62
CA ASP A 302 10.01 17.99 -21.35
C ASP A 302 10.00 18.74 -20.02
N THR A 303 9.87 20.07 -20.10
CA THR A 303 9.92 20.97 -18.94
C THR A 303 8.73 20.78 -18.00
N ARG A 304 7.63 20.18 -18.47
CA ARG A 304 6.51 19.78 -17.59
C ARG A 304 6.89 18.65 -16.64
N VAL A 305 7.94 17.90 -16.99
CA VAL A 305 8.47 16.79 -16.18
C VAL A 305 9.73 17.20 -15.44
N SER A 306 10.75 17.72 -16.15
CA SER A 306 12.07 17.99 -15.58
C SER A 306 12.27 19.42 -15.08
N GLY A 307 11.32 20.33 -15.34
CA GLY A 307 11.36 21.72 -14.87
C GLY A 307 11.60 21.87 -13.36
N PRO A 308 10.96 21.05 -12.49
CA PRO A 308 11.19 21.10 -11.05
C PRO A 308 12.55 20.53 -10.58
N TYR A 309 13.26 19.75 -11.41
CA TYR A 309 14.42 18.97 -10.97
C TYR A 309 15.56 19.81 -10.38
N PRO A 310 15.91 21.00 -10.91
CA PRO A 310 16.90 21.85 -10.26
C PRO A 310 16.53 22.24 -8.83
N MET A 311 15.25 22.54 -8.57
CA MET A 311 14.76 22.82 -7.21
C MET A 311 14.84 21.57 -6.33
N TRP A 312 14.42 20.42 -6.86
CA TRP A 312 14.49 19.16 -6.10
C TRP A 312 15.92 18.79 -5.72
N LEU A 313 16.85 18.85 -6.66
CA LEU A 313 18.27 18.56 -6.41
C LEU A 313 18.86 19.50 -5.36
N ARG A 314 18.56 20.80 -5.43
CA ARG A 314 19.00 21.78 -4.43
C ARG A 314 18.44 21.47 -3.04
N GLN A 315 17.15 21.13 -2.92
CA GLN A 315 16.55 20.78 -1.63
C GLN A 315 17.08 19.45 -1.08
N ILE A 316 17.27 18.44 -1.94
CA ILE A 316 17.91 17.18 -1.57
C ILE A 316 19.31 17.42 -1.03
N ALA A 317 20.13 18.20 -1.73
CA ALA A 317 21.48 18.55 -1.28
C ALA A 317 21.46 19.28 0.06
N ARG A 318 20.66 20.35 0.18
CA ARG A 318 20.53 21.14 1.41
C ARG A 318 20.11 20.31 2.61
N GLN A 319 19.08 19.47 2.50
CA GLN A 319 18.65 18.66 3.64
C GLN A 319 19.64 17.52 3.93
N SER A 320 20.31 16.96 2.92
CA SER A 320 21.32 15.91 3.13
C SER A 320 22.55 16.45 3.85
N ALA A 321 22.91 17.72 3.64
CA ALA A 321 24.03 18.37 4.30
C ALA A 321 23.83 18.52 5.83
N LEU A 322 22.58 18.68 6.25
CA LEU A 322 22.18 18.75 7.66
C LEU A 322 22.30 17.41 8.40
N ILE A 323 22.49 16.31 7.67
CA ILE A 323 22.62 14.97 8.24
C ILE A 323 24.10 14.69 8.49
N GLU A 324 24.42 14.19 9.69
CA GLU A 324 25.80 13.83 10.04
C GLU A 324 26.26 12.57 9.32
N GLN A 325 25.34 11.63 9.15
CA GLN A 325 25.53 10.35 8.48
C GLN A 325 25.73 10.50 6.95
N CYS A 326 26.14 9.40 6.33
CA CYS A 326 26.36 9.34 4.89
C CYS A 326 25.05 9.01 4.17
N VAL A 327 24.92 9.45 2.92
CA VAL A 327 23.73 9.17 2.09
C VAL A 327 24.16 8.39 0.85
N VAL A 328 23.55 7.23 0.63
CA VAL A 328 23.70 6.46 -0.60
C VAL A 328 22.64 6.93 -1.59
N VAL A 329 23.10 7.41 -2.75
CA VAL A 329 22.28 7.70 -3.93
C VAL A 329 22.20 6.41 -4.75
N THR A 330 21.01 5.82 -4.83
CA THR A 330 20.80 4.54 -5.51
C THR A 330 19.93 4.71 -6.74
N GLY A 331 20.44 4.32 -7.90
CA GLY A 331 19.69 4.34 -9.15
C GLY A 331 18.91 3.04 -9.37
N HIS A 332 17.72 3.17 -9.95
CA HIS A 332 16.89 2.05 -10.41
C HIS A 332 16.53 2.21 -11.90
N THR A 333 16.34 1.08 -12.57
CA THR A 333 15.85 1.02 -13.95
C THR A 333 14.70 0.03 -14.07
N SER A 334 13.90 0.15 -15.12
CA SER A 334 12.87 -0.83 -15.42
C SER A 334 13.46 -2.18 -15.81
N ARG A 335 12.60 -3.20 -15.90
CA ARG A 335 12.96 -4.57 -16.30
C ARG A 335 13.35 -4.69 -17.78
N THR A 336 13.27 -3.61 -18.56
CA THR A 336 13.55 -3.62 -20.00
C THR A 336 15.05 -3.77 -20.28
N GLY A 337 15.42 -4.78 -21.07
CA GLY A 337 16.81 -5.05 -21.45
C GLY A 337 17.56 -5.99 -20.50
N SER A 338 18.87 -6.18 -20.71
CA SER A 338 19.66 -7.15 -19.92
C SER A 338 20.01 -6.62 -18.52
N GLU A 339 20.21 -7.53 -17.57
CA GLU A 339 20.60 -7.17 -16.20
C GLU A 339 21.92 -6.40 -16.14
N GLN A 340 22.89 -6.79 -16.96
CA GLN A 340 24.21 -6.16 -17.00
C GLN A 340 24.11 -4.69 -17.47
N ILE A 341 23.30 -4.42 -18.51
CA ILE A 341 23.08 -3.07 -19.01
C ILE A 341 22.36 -2.23 -17.94
N ASN A 342 21.31 -2.79 -17.35
CA ASN A 342 20.51 -2.10 -16.33
C ASN A 342 21.32 -1.79 -15.05
N SER A 343 22.17 -2.72 -14.61
CA SER A 343 23.06 -2.51 -13.45
C SER A 343 24.06 -1.37 -13.71
N ARG A 344 24.63 -1.31 -14.92
CA ARG A 344 25.54 -0.22 -15.31
C ARG A 344 24.81 1.12 -15.43
N LEU A 345 23.67 1.14 -16.11
CA LEU A 345 22.90 2.36 -16.37
C LEU A 345 22.36 2.99 -15.09
N SER A 346 21.82 2.17 -14.18
CA SER A 346 21.37 2.63 -12.87
C SER A 346 22.50 3.27 -12.06
N LEU A 347 23.68 2.64 -12.01
CA LEU A 347 24.84 3.22 -11.34
C LEU A 347 25.26 4.56 -11.97
N GLN A 348 25.35 4.64 -13.30
CA GLN A 348 25.71 5.88 -13.99
C GLN A 348 24.73 7.03 -13.69
N ARG A 349 23.43 6.75 -13.62
CA ARG A 349 22.39 7.73 -13.23
C ARG A 349 22.53 8.17 -11.78
N ALA A 350 22.83 7.24 -10.87
CA ALA A 350 23.10 7.56 -9.48
C ALA A 350 24.33 8.46 -9.32
N THR A 351 25.44 8.12 -9.98
CA THR A 351 26.66 8.93 -10.00
C THR A 351 26.39 10.33 -10.59
N TYR A 352 25.57 10.42 -11.65
CA TYR A 352 25.18 11.70 -12.24
C TYR A 352 24.41 12.56 -11.23
N VAL A 353 23.38 12.01 -10.58
CA VAL A 353 22.61 12.74 -9.55
C VAL A 353 23.50 13.16 -8.38
N LYS A 354 24.34 12.26 -7.88
CA LYS A 354 25.32 12.56 -6.82
C LYS A 354 26.19 13.77 -7.18
N ARG A 355 26.79 13.81 -8.38
CA ARG A 355 27.60 14.97 -8.82
C ARG A 355 26.83 16.28 -8.86
N ARG A 356 25.54 16.24 -9.23
CA ARG A 356 24.67 17.41 -9.20
C ARG A 356 24.44 17.89 -7.76
N LEU A 357 24.23 16.97 -6.81
CA LEU A 357 24.12 17.32 -5.39
C LEU A 357 25.43 17.93 -4.84
N GLU A 358 26.59 17.37 -5.22
CA GLU A 358 27.91 17.91 -4.84
C GLU A 358 28.15 19.32 -5.42
N THR A 359 27.58 19.61 -6.59
CA THR A 359 27.63 20.96 -7.18
C THR A 359 26.79 21.96 -6.37
N GLU A 360 25.61 21.54 -5.91
CA GLU A 360 24.74 22.37 -5.06
C GLU A 360 25.32 22.57 -3.65
N THR A 361 26.03 21.57 -3.12
CA THR A 361 26.59 21.61 -1.76
C THR A 361 27.91 20.81 -1.70
N PRO A 362 29.08 21.47 -1.91
CA PRO A 362 30.38 20.80 -2.07
C PRO A 362 30.84 19.91 -0.91
N GLU A 363 30.42 20.22 0.32
CA GLU A 363 30.71 19.42 1.52
C GLU A 363 30.13 18.00 1.47
N LEU A 364 29.11 17.77 0.65
CA LEU A 364 28.51 16.45 0.43
C LEU A 364 29.46 15.46 -0.26
N SER A 365 30.51 15.93 -0.93
CA SER A 365 31.49 15.06 -1.62
C SER A 365 32.09 13.98 -0.72
N ARG A 366 32.21 14.24 0.58
CA ARG A 366 32.71 13.27 1.57
C ARG A 366 31.64 12.33 2.11
N LYS A 367 30.36 12.73 2.04
CA LYS A 367 29.21 12.03 2.64
C LYS A 367 28.37 11.23 1.65
N LEU A 368 28.46 11.52 0.35
CA LEU A 368 27.69 10.81 -0.66
C LEU A 368 28.39 9.55 -1.16
N ARG A 369 27.61 8.48 -1.26
CA ARG A 369 27.98 7.23 -1.94
C ARG A 369 26.99 7.01 -3.09
N ASP A 370 27.37 6.20 -4.07
CA ASP A 370 26.51 5.87 -5.20
C ASP A 370 26.41 4.36 -5.40
N ALA A 371 25.22 3.91 -5.80
CA ALA A 371 24.93 2.50 -6.05
C ALA A 371 23.97 2.36 -7.24
N GLY A 372 24.04 1.21 -7.93
CA GLY A 372 23.12 0.85 -9.00
C GLY A 372 22.51 -0.52 -8.75
N LEU A 373 21.18 -0.59 -8.73
CA LEU A 373 20.45 -1.83 -8.48
C LEU A 373 19.80 -2.43 -9.74
N GLY A 374 19.91 -1.75 -10.88
CA GLY A 374 19.19 -2.13 -12.09
C GLY A 374 17.71 -2.31 -11.79
N PHE A 375 17.16 -3.47 -12.18
CA PHE A 375 15.77 -3.84 -11.91
C PHE A 375 15.57 -4.79 -10.72
N ARG A 376 16.61 -5.04 -9.90
CA ARG A 376 16.55 -6.02 -8.79
C ARG A 376 15.53 -5.67 -7.72
N GLU A 377 15.23 -4.38 -7.59
CA GLU A 377 14.25 -3.84 -6.63
C GLU A 377 13.13 -3.06 -7.35
N ASN A 378 12.65 -3.59 -8.48
CA ASN A 378 11.45 -3.07 -9.11
C ASN A 378 10.26 -3.23 -8.17
N ILE A 379 9.42 -2.19 -8.15
CA ILE A 379 8.16 -2.17 -7.43
C ILE A 379 7.12 -2.86 -8.31
N VAL A 380 6.90 -2.39 -9.54
CA VAL A 380 5.85 -2.93 -10.41
C VAL A 380 6.38 -4.05 -11.30
N GLY A 381 7.53 -3.82 -11.95
CA GLY A 381 8.31 -4.87 -12.60
C GLY A 381 7.77 -5.37 -13.95
N THR A 382 6.78 -4.70 -14.56
CA THR A 382 6.18 -5.20 -15.81
C THR A 382 7.06 -4.96 -17.04
N GLY A 383 7.93 -3.94 -17.02
CA GLY A 383 8.86 -3.63 -18.13
C GLY A 383 8.16 -3.04 -19.36
N THR A 384 6.99 -2.45 -19.18
CA THR A 384 6.20 -1.77 -20.22
C THR A 384 6.69 -0.35 -20.49
N ASP A 385 7.48 0.19 -19.56
CA ASP A 385 8.07 1.53 -19.62
C ASP A 385 7.08 2.71 -19.71
N ASP A 386 5.81 2.48 -19.38
CA ASP A 386 4.78 3.52 -19.34
C ASP A 386 4.58 4.09 -17.91
N LEU A 387 3.43 4.73 -17.67
CA LEU A 387 3.09 5.34 -16.38
C LEU A 387 2.90 4.32 -15.26
N ARG A 388 2.55 3.07 -15.58
CA ARG A 388 2.36 1.98 -14.61
C ARG A 388 3.69 1.61 -13.95
N ASP A 389 4.78 1.58 -14.73
CA ASP A 389 6.13 1.26 -14.24
C ASP A 389 6.97 2.49 -13.88
N ALA A 390 6.37 3.69 -13.81
CA ALA A 390 7.13 4.91 -13.54
C ALA A 390 7.89 4.86 -12.19
N LEU A 391 7.41 4.06 -11.23
CA LEU A 391 8.05 3.85 -9.92
C LEU A 391 9.35 3.05 -9.99
N ASP A 392 9.56 2.28 -11.05
CA ASP A 392 10.78 1.49 -11.24
C ASP A 392 11.94 2.36 -11.76
N ARG A 393 11.62 3.53 -12.30
CA ARG A 393 12.59 4.52 -12.80
C ARG A 393 12.74 5.66 -11.79
N ARG A 394 13.41 5.35 -10.69
CA ARG A 394 13.59 6.27 -9.54
C ARG A 394 15.05 6.36 -9.10
N VAL A 395 15.31 7.38 -8.28
CA VAL A 395 16.55 7.49 -7.51
C VAL A 395 16.18 7.53 -6.04
N GLU A 396 16.77 6.62 -5.28
CA GLU A 396 16.55 6.47 -3.85
C GLU A 396 17.72 7.08 -3.07
N PHE A 397 17.42 7.63 -1.90
CA PHE A 397 18.39 8.23 -0.98
C PHE A 397 18.26 7.55 0.39
N LYS A 398 19.27 6.77 0.76
CA LYS A 398 19.30 6.03 2.04
C LYS A 398 20.40 6.57 2.94
N VAL A 399 20.04 6.93 4.17
CA VAL A 399 20.97 7.31 5.22
C VAL A 399 21.62 6.05 5.80
N ILE A 400 22.95 6.04 5.81
CA ILE A 400 23.78 4.94 6.31
C ILE A 400 24.88 5.48 7.23
N ALA A 401 25.45 4.62 8.07
CA ALA A 401 26.69 4.96 8.76
C ALA A 401 27.77 5.35 7.73
N CYS A 402 28.56 6.38 8.04
CA CYS A 402 29.72 6.71 7.23
C CYS A 402 30.80 5.66 7.44
N ASN A 403 30.91 4.71 6.52
CA ASN A 403 32.08 3.85 6.45
C ASN A 403 33.23 4.70 5.90
N GLY A 404 34.32 4.75 6.68
CA GLY A 404 35.55 5.49 6.38
C GLY A 404 36.23 5.03 5.10
#